data_AF-A0A542KNZ0-F1
#
_entry.id   AF-A0A542KNZ0-F1
#
_cell.length_a   1.000
_cell.length_b   1.000
_cell.length_c   1.000
_cell.angle_alpha   90.00
_cell.angle_beta   90.00
_cell.angle_gamma   90.00
#
_symmetry.space_group_name_H-M   'P 1'
#
loop_
_entity.id
_entity.type
_entity.pdbx_description
1 polymer ?
#
loop_
_entity_poly.entity_id
_entity_poly.type
_entity_poly.pdbx_seq_one_letter_code
_entity_poly.pdbx_strand_id
1 'polypeptide(L)'
;MSQGTNVDPAELRASAGACDGIARTMKPPADKAVKEADTAGGSLTGWSMGPALTQLATSWKPALDGLHARIQAGGDNLRSSADGHEWNDERVSQDFEHTGTDTAAQATPGVMPAVLRPSESHPVTHDSSTPPDPRTSYGTNMPTYDEPITTGPAPATNDFG
;
A
#
# COMPACT_ATOMS: atom_id res chain seq x y z
N MET A 1 0.15 -25.59 -7.45
CA MET A 1 -0.57 -25.01 -8.59
C MET A 1 -0.73 -23.53 -8.32
N SER A 2 0.00 -22.67 -9.01
CA SER A 2 -0.13 -21.22 -8.89
C SER A 2 -1.34 -20.83 -9.75
N GLN A 3 -2.49 -20.58 -9.13
CA GLN A 3 -3.58 -19.88 -9.80
C GLN A 3 -3.03 -18.48 -10.10
N GLY A 4 -2.71 -18.19 -11.35
CA GLY A 4 -2.21 -16.87 -11.74
C GLY A 4 -3.28 -15.84 -11.42
N THR A 5 -2.99 -14.93 -10.51
CA THR A 5 -3.83 -13.77 -10.23
C THR A 5 -3.61 -12.76 -11.36
N ASN A 6 -4.39 -12.88 -12.44
CA ASN A 6 -4.48 -11.84 -13.45
C ASN A 6 -5.39 -10.73 -12.88
N VAL A 7 -4.81 -9.59 -12.56
CA VAL A 7 -5.54 -8.44 -12.01
C VAL A 7 -5.41 -7.29 -13.00
N ASP A 8 -6.54 -6.73 -13.42
CA ASP A 8 -6.58 -5.60 -14.34
C ASP A 8 -6.17 -4.30 -13.59
N PRO A 9 -5.19 -3.52 -14.09
CA PRO A 9 -4.84 -2.21 -13.53
C PRO A 9 -6.04 -1.26 -13.37
N ALA A 10 -7.04 -1.34 -14.24
CA ALA A 10 -8.26 -0.54 -14.14
C ALA A 10 -9.10 -0.92 -12.90
N GLU A 11 -9.17 -2.21 -12.55
CA GLU A 11 -9.87 -2.67 -11.35
C GLU A 11 -9.13 -2.25 -10.06
N LEU A 12 -7.81 -2.25 -10.08
CA LEU A 12 -6.99 -1.73 -8.97
C LEU A 12 -7.24 -0.23 -8.76
N ARG A 13 -7.30 0.56 -9.82
CA ARG A 13 -7.62 2.00 -9.73
C ARG A 13 -9.05 2.26 -9.28
N ALA A 14 -10.02 1.47 -9.76
CA ALA A 14 -11.40 1.54 -9.28
C ALA A 14 -11.48 1.24 -7.78
N SER A 15 -10.76 0.21 -7.32
CA SER A 15 -10.67 -0.16 -5.91
C SER A 15 -10.01 0.94 -5.07
N ALA A 16 -8.95 1.57 -5.57
CA ALA A 16 -8.33 2.72 -4.94
C ALA A 16 -9.31 3.90 -4.79
N GLY A 17 -10.13 4.16 -5.83
CA GLY A 17 -11.19 5.16 -5.78
C GLY A 17 -12.27 4.82 -4.74
N ALA A 18 -12.60 3.53 -4.56
CA ALA A 18 -13.49 3.09 -3.49
C ALA A 18 -12.89 3.35 -2.10
N CYS A 19 -11.58 3.09 -1.91
CA CYS A 19 -10.87 3.44 -0.68
C CYS A 19 -10.97 4.95 -0.38
N ASP A 20 -10.76 5.82 -1.37
CA ASP A 20 -10.92 7.27 -1.19
C ASP A 20 -12.34 7.64 -0.76
N GLY A 21 -13.35 7.03 -1.41
CA GLY A 21 -14.76 7.24 -1.10
C GLY A 21 -15.11 6.85 0.33
N ILE A 22 -14.59 5.71 0.80
CA ILE A 22 -14.79 5.23 2.17
C ILE A 22 -14.08 6.16 3.16
N ALA A 23 -12.80 6.48 2.93
CA ALA A 23 -12.03 7.37 3.80
C ALA A 23 -12.73 8.74 3.96
N ARG A 24 -13.14 9.34 2.84
CA ARG A 24 -13.87 10.62 2.82
C ARG A 24 -15.20 10.55 3.55
N THR A 25 -15.97 9.48 3.37
CA THR A 25 -17.29 9.30 4.00
C THR A 25 -17.17 9.03 5.50
N MET A 26 -16.12 8.32 5.92
CA MET A 26 -15.94 7.90 7.32
C MET A 26 -15.42 9.01 8.23
N LYS A 27 -14.55 9.90 7.73
CA LYS A 27 -13.87 10.90 8.57
C LYS A 27 -14.84 11.86 9.30
N PRO A 28 -15.84 12.48 8.63
CA PRO A 28 -16.75 13.42 9.30
C PRO A 28 -17.58 12.81 10.45
N PRO A 29 -18.26 11.65 10.30
CA PRO A 29 -19.02 11.06 11.41
C PRO A 29 -18.11 10.57 12.54
N ALA A 30 -16.91 10.08 12.25
CA ALA A 30 -15.93 9.69 13.27
C ALA A 30 -15.49 10.89 14.12
N ASP A 31 -15.12 12.01 13.47
CA ASP A 31 -14.73 13.24 14.16
C ASP A 31 -15.88 13.83 14.98
N LYS A 32 -17.09 13.77 14.43
CA LYS A 32 -18.30 14.20 15.14
C LYS A 32 -18.52 13.39 16.42
N ALA A 33 -18.46 12.06 16.34
CA ALA A 33 -18.68 11.19 17.50
C ALA A 33 -17.66 11.45 18.62
N VAL A 34 -16.38 11.60 18.26
CA VAL A 34 -15.32 11.94 19.24
C VAL A 34 -15.59 13.30 19.89
N LYS A 35 -15.91 14.33 19.10
CA LYS A 35 -16.20 15.66 19.60
C LYS A 35 -17.42 15.69 20.53
N GLU A 36 -18.49 14.98 20.16
CA GLU A 36 -19.70 14.92 20.97
C GLU A 36 -19.47 14.18 22.29
N ALA A 37 -18.70 13.08 22.27
CA ALA A 37 -18.32 12.36 23.49
C ALA A 37 -17.46 13.23 24.42
N ASP A 38 -16.51 13.99 23.88
CA ASP A 38 -15.67 14.92 24.66
C ASP A 38 -16.50 16.07 25.24
N THR A 39 -17.40 16.66 24.44
CA THR A 39 -18.31 17.72 24.88
C THR A 39 -19.24 17.23 26.00
N ALA A 40 -19.79 16.02 25.86
CA ALA A 40 -20.63 15.40 26.87
C ALA A 40 -19.84 15.11 28.16
N GLY A 41 -18.62 14.60 28.04
CA GLY A 41 -17.71 14.39 29.17
C GLY A 41 -17.44 15.69 29.94
N GLY A 42 -17.11 16.77 29.23
CA GLY A 42 -16.89 18.09 29.83
C GLY A 42 -18.14 18.68 30.48
N SER A 43 -19.31 18.49 29.87
CA SER A 43 -20.60 18.98 30.42
C SER A 43 -21.00 18.24 31.70
N LEU A 44 -20.47 17.04 31.93
CA LEU A 44 -20.70 16.20 33.11
C LEU A 44 -19.58 16.34 34.15
N THR A 45 -18.82 17.43 34.13
CA THR A 45 -17.81 17.73 35.15
C THR A 45 -18.45 17.73 36.55
N GLY A 46 -17.82 17.01 37.49
CA GLY A 46 -18.34 16.81 38.85
C GLY A 46 -19.26 15.60 39.01
N TRP A 47 -19.65 14.95 37.92
CA TRP A 47 -20.38 13.68 37.91
C TRP A 47 -19.44 12.52 37.56
N SER A 48 -19.65 11.35 38.16
CA SER A 48 -18.78 10.18 37.99
C SER A 48 -18.70 9.69 36.53
N MET A 49 -19.70 9.99 35.70
CA MET A 49 -19.75 9.57 34.29
C MET A 49 -18.91 10.46 33.35
N GLY A 50 -18.65 11.73 33.72
CA GLY A 50 -17.93 12.69 32.87
C GLY A 50 -16.53 12.19 32.46
N PRO A 51 -15.67 11.80 33.41
CA PRO A 51 -14.33 11.28 33.09
C PRO A 51 -14.35 10.04 32.19
N ALA A 52 -15.32 9.14 32.36
CA ALA A 52 -15.43 7.93 31.55
C ALA A 52 -15.74 8.25 30.07
N LEU A 53 -16.59 9.26 29.81
CA LEU A 53 -16.90 9.71 28.44
C LEU A 53 -15.72 10.41 27.78
N THR A 54 -14.99 11.24 28.51
CA THR A 54 -13.75 11.87 28.01
C THR A 54 -12.68 10.81 27.70
N GLN A 55 -12.53 9.79 28.55
CA GLN A 55 -11.61 8.68 28.30
C GLN A 55 -12.01 7.86 27.08
N LEU A 56 -13.31 7.63 26.87
CA LEU A 56 -13.83 7.00 25.66
C LEU A 56 -13.46 7.81 24.41
N ALA A 57 -13.73 9.12 24.40
CA ALA A 57 -13.37 9.99 23.28
C ALA A 57 -11.86 9.94 22.97
N THR A 58 -11.04 10.01 24.01
CA THR A 58 -9.57 10.01 23.91
C THR A 58 -9.03 8.68 23.39
N SER A 59 -9.62 7.55 23.80
CA SER A 59 -9.16 6.21 23.38
C SER A 59 -9.60 5.84 21.96
N TRP A 60 -10.79 6.25 21.53
CA TRP A 60 -11.31 5.92 20.19
C TRP A 60 -10.74 6.81 19.08
N LYS A 61 -10.36 8.05 19.40
CA LYS A 61 -9.84 8.99 18.40
C LYS A 61 -8.64 8.44 17.62
N PRO A 62 -7.55 7.94 18.26
CA PRO A 62 -6.41 7.38 17.52
C PRO A 62 -6.79 6.16 16.69
N ALA A 63 -7.71 5.31 17.18
CA ALA A 63 -8.15 4.13 16.45
C ALA A 63 -8.90 4.49 15.15
N LEU A 64 -9.79 5.49 15.21
CA LEU A 64 -10.55 5.99 14.06
C LEU A 64 -9.65 6.73 13.06
N ASP A 65 -8.74 7.58 13.56
CA ASP A 65 -7.75 8.27 12.73
C ASP A 65 -6.80 7.25 12.05
N GLY A 66 -6.38 6.21 12.78
CA GLY A 66 -5.56 5.12 12.25
C GLY A 66 -6.28 4.26 11.21
N LEU A 67 -7.57 3.96 11.40
CA LEU A 67 -8.38 3.28 10.39
C LEU A 67 -8.48 4.11 9.10
N HIS A 68 -8.71 5.43 9.24
CA HIS A 68 -8.76 6.34 8.09
C HIS A 68 -7.44 6.32 7.32
N ALA A 69 -6.32 6.46 8.02
CA ALA A 69 -4.99 6.42 7.43
C ALA A 69 -4.71 5.10 6.69
N ARG A 70 -5.10 3.96 7.27
CA ARG A 70 -4.93 2.64 6.63
C ARG A 70 -5.75 2.49 5.36
N ILE A 71 -6.96 3.04 5.31
CA ILE A 71 -7.79 3.00 4.10
C ILE A 71 -7.15 3.84 2.99
N GLN A 72 -6.62 5.03 3.32
CA GLN A 72 -5.90 5.87 2.36
C GLN A 72 -4.64 5.17 1.83
N ALA A 73 -3.81 4.64 2.73
CA ALA A 73 -2.62 3.88 2.36
C ALA A 73 -2.96 2.66 1.50
N GLY A 74 -4.08 1.98 1.79
CA GLY A 74 -4.61 0.91 0.94
C GLY A 74 -4.91 1.38 -0.48
N GLY A 75 -5.56 2.54 -0.63
CA GLY A 75 -5.79 3.16 -1.93
C GLY A 75 -4.51 3.50 -2.68
N ASP A 76 -3.51 4.06 -2.00
CA ASP A 76 -2.22 4.40 -2.61
C ASP A 76 -1.44 3.15 -3.05
N ASN A 77 -1.47 2.08 -2.25
CA ASN A 77 -0.84 0.80 -2.62
C ASN A 77 -1.51 0.18 -3.85
N LEU A 78 -2.83 0.30 -3.99
CA LEU A 78 -3.56 -0.19 -5.17
C LEU A 78 -3.17 0.59 -6.43
N ARG A 79 -3.04 1.92 -6.34
CA ARG A 79 -2.54 2.74 -7.46
C ARG A 79 -1.11 2.36 -7.84
N SER A 80 -0.22 2.26 -6.86
CA SER A 80 1.16 1.86 -7.08
C SER A 80 1.26 0.46 -7.72
N SER A 81 0.37 -0.46 -7.33
CA SER A 81 0.30 -1.78 -7.95
C SER A 81 -0.15 -1.69 -9.41
N ALA A 82 -1.18 -0.89 -9.72
CA ALA A 82 -1.64 -0.65 -11.08
C ALA A 82 -0.54 -0.06 -11.97
N ASP A 83 0.16 0.97 -11.48
CA ASP A 83 1.27 1.60 -12.20
C ASP A 83 2.43 0.62 -12.41
N GLY A 84 2.69 -0.25 -11.42
CA GLY A 84 3.70 -1.30 -11.53
C GLY A 84 3.36 -2.39 -12.55
N HIS A 85 2.08 -2.71 -12.75
CA HIS A 85 1.63 -3.63 -13.80
C HIS A 85 1.87 -3.04 -15.19
N GLU A 86 1.42 -1.81 -15.43
CA GLU A 86 1.57 -1.14 -16.72
C GLU A 86 3.04 -0.94 -17.08
N TRP A 87 3.86 -0.53 -16.11
CA TRP A 87 5.30 -0.40 -16.32
C TRP A 87 5.96 -1.74 -16.70
N ASN A 88 5.53 -2.84 -16.09
CA ASN A 88 6.07 -4.18 -16.41
C ASN A 88 5.68 -4.58 -17.83
N ASP A 89 4.41 -4.40 -18.20
CA ASP A 89 3.90 -4.73 -19.53
C ASP A 89 4.60 -3.90 -20.62
N GLU A 90 4.84 -2.61 -20.39
CA GLU A 90 5.61 -1.74 -21.28
C GLU A 90 7.05 -2.22 -21.45
N ARG A 91 7.74 -2.53 -20.33
CA ARG A 91 9.12 -3.04 -20.38
C ARG A 91 9.23 -4.38 -21.10
N VAL A 92 8.33 -5.31 -20.82
CA VAL A 92 8.30 -6.61 -21.49
C VAL A 92 8.05 -6.44 -22.98
N SER A 93 7.14 -5.55 -23.37
CA SER A 93 6.88 -5.24 -24.78
C SER A 93 8.13 -4.71 -25.49
N GLN A 94 8.85 -3.77 -24.87
CA GLN A 94 10.11 -3.23 -25.41
C GLN A 94 11.20 -4.31 -25.57
N ASP A 95 11.36 -5.19 -24.58
CA ASP A 95 12.35 -6.26 -24.63
C ASP A 95 12.05 -7.25 -25.78
N PHE A 96 10.77 -7.55 -26.04
CA PHE A 96 10.37 -8.40 -27.16
C PHE A 96 10.60 -7.73 -28.52
N GLU A 97 10.27 -6.44 -28.65
CA GLU A 97 10.52 -5.67 -29.87
C GLU A 97 12.02 -5.62 -30.20
N HIS A 98 12.87 -5.38 -29.19
CA HIS A 98 14.32 -5.35 -29.35
C HIS A 98 14.91 -6.73 -29.73
N THR A 99 14.42 -7.81 -29.10
CA THR A 99 14.88 -9.18 -29.42
C THR A 99 14.50 -9.56 -30.86
N GLY A 100 13.33 -9.13 -31.34
CA GLY A 100 12.88 -9.36 -32.71
C GLY A 100 13.76 -8.65 -33.75
N THR A 101 14.21 -7.42 -33.46
CA THR A 101 15.12 -6.67 -34.33
C THR A 101 16.53 -7.25 -34.36
N ASP A 102 17.05 -7.71 -33.22
CA ASP A 102 18.37 -8.35 -33.15
C ASP A 102 18.41 -9.70 -33.87
N THR A 103 17.33 -10.48 -33.74
CA THR A 103 17.19 -11.78 -34.43
C THR A 103 17.07 -11.59 -35.95
N ALA A 104 16.39 -10.53 -36.41
CA ALA A 104 16.30 -10.19 -37.83
C ALA A 104 17.65 -9.71 -38.41
N ALA A 105 18.47 -9.02 -37.61
CA ALA A 105 19.83 -8.64 -38.01
C ALA A 105 20.79 -9.83 -38.12
N GLN A 106 20.53 -10.93 -37.40
CA GLN A 106 21.34 -12.15 -37.43
C GLN A 106 20.94 -13.13 -38.55
N ALA A 107 19.78 -12.95 -39.19
CA ALA A 107 19.32 -13.77 -40.30
C ALA A 107 19.95 -13.34 -41.64
N THR A 108 21.27 -13.44 -41.77
CA THR A 108 21.90 -13.55 -43.11
C THR A 108 21.82 -15.02 -43.51
N PRO A 109 21.06 -15.41 -44.55
CA PRO A 109 20.96 -16.81 -44.96
C PRO A 109 22.31 -17.24 -45.57
N GLY A 110 23.10 -18.01 -44.83
CA GLY A 110 24.29 -18.67 -45.41
C GLY A 110 25.49 -18.94 -44.50
N VAL A 111 25.52 -18.49 -43.24
CA VAL A 111 26.69 -18.74 -42.37
C VAL A 111 26.25 -19.46 -41.10
N MET A 112 26.59 -20.75 -41.00
CA MET A 112 26.46 -21.54 -39.77
C MET A 112 27.40 -20.96 -38.70
N PRO A 113 26.92 -20.59 -37.50
CA PRO A 113 27.81 -20.17 -36.44
C PRO A 113 28.45 -21.41 -35.82
N ALA A 114 29.75 -21.53 -36.00
CA ALA A 114 30.55 -22.52 -35.33
C ALA A 114 30.75 -22.10 -33.86
N VAL A 115 30.50 -23.05 -32.96
CA VAL A 115 31.09 -23.19 -31.62
C VAL A 115 30.43 -22.41 -30.47
N LEU A 116 29.81 -23.20 -29.58
CA LEU A 116 29.73 -22.99 -28.13
C LEU A 116 31.07 -22.47 -27.57
N ARG A 117 31.11 -21.22 -27.12
CA ARG A 117 32.15 -20.72 -26.20
C ARG A 117 31.49 -20.07 -24.98
N PRO A 118 31.79 -20.51 -23.75
CA PRO A 118 31.50 -19.72 -22.55
C PRO A 118 32.56 -18.63 -22.38
N SER A 119 32.22 -17.61 -21.58
CA SER A 119 33.04 -16.43 -21.19
C SER A 119 32.88 -15.24 -22.18
N GLU A 120 32.60 -13.99 -21.82
CA GLU A 120 32.83 -13.21 -20.60
C GLU A 120 31.80 -12.05 -20.46
N SER A 121 31.63 -11.58 -19.23
CA SER A 121 30.96 -10.36 -18.73
C SER A 121 30.62 -9.24 -19.73
N HIS A 122 29.33 -8.94 -19.87
CA HIS A 122 28.84 -7.68 -20.45
C HIS A 122 28.84 -6.56 -19.39
N PRO A 123 29.44 -5.38 -19.65
CA PRO A 123 29.19 -4.19 -18.86
C PRO A 123 27.78 -3.68 -19.14
N VAL A 124 26.98 -3.47 -18.09
CA VAL A 124 25.68 -2.82 -18.17
C VAL A 124 25.90 -1.36 -18.54
N THR A 125 25.76 -1.02 -19.82
CA THR A 125 25.58 0.37 -20.25
C THR A 125 24.23 0.83 -19.76
N HIS A 126 24.23 1.69 -18.73
CA HIS A 126 23.05 2.41 -18.29
C HIS A 126 22.71 3.46 -19.38
N ASP A 127 21.76 3.14 -20.25
CA ASP A 127 21.14 4.13 -21.10
C ASP A 127 20.27 5.05 -20.22
N SER A 128 20.63 6.33 -20.18
CA SER A 128 19.97 7.40 -19.43
C SER A 128 18.59 7.79 -19.99
N SER A 129 18.04 7.02 -20.93
CA SER A 129 16.74 7.21 -21.55
C SER A 129 15.58 6.50 -20.84
N THR A 130 15.86 5.63 -19.86
CA THR A 130 14.81 4.91 -19.12
C THR A 130 14.01 5.86 -18.22
N PRO A 131 12.67 5.86 -18.31
CA PRO A 131 11.81 6.49 -17.31
C PRO A 131 12.19 6.00 -15.90
N PRO A 132 12.11 6.88 -14.87
CA PRO A 132 12.47 6.50 -13.51
C PRO A 132 11.67 5.29 -13.07
N ASP A 133 12.38 4.27 -12.56
CA ASP A 133 11.77 3.03 -12.06
C ASP A 133 10.83 3.36 -10.88
N PRO A 134 9.50 3.20 -11.04
CA PRO A 134 8.55 3.50 -9.96
C PRO A 134 8.72 2.56 -8.77
N ARG A 135 9.46 1.45 -8.93
CA ARG A 135 9.79 0.53 -7.85
C ARG A 135 10.77 1.12 -6.83
N THR A 136 11.53 2.16 -7.19
CA THR A 136 12.32 2.90 -6.20
C THR A 136 11.44 3.66 -5.20
N SER A 137 10.15 3.83 -5.54
CA SER A 137 9.12 4.38 -4.67
C SER A 137 8.31 3.30 -3.93
N TYR A 138 8.69 2.00 -4.00
CA TYR A 138 8.41 1.05 -2.92
C TYR A 138 9.17 1.52 -1.69
N GLY A 139 8.67 2.59 -1.08
CA GLY A 139 9.21 3.16 0.12
C GLY A 139 9.29 2.06 1.16
N THR A 140 10.38 2.11 1.91
CA THR A 140 10.65 1.44 3.18
C THR A 140 9.57 1.66 4.27
N ASN A 141 8.36 2.09 3.88
CA ASN A 141 7.19 2.41 4.68
C ASN A 141 6.11 1.32 4.57
N MET A 142 6.48 0.05 4.39
CA MET A 142 5.60 -1.02 4.85
C MET A 142 5.39 -0.75 6.35
N PRO A 143 4.14 -0.55 6.82
CA PRO A 143 3.90 -0.40 8.24
C PRO A 143 4.46 -1.64 8.92
N THR A 144 5.53 -1.47 9.71
CA THR A 144 5.99 -2.51 10.62
C THR A 144 4.83 -2.78 11.56
N TYR A 145 4.27 -3.99 11.50
CA TYR A 145 3.14 -4.45 12.32
C TYR A 145 3.53 -4.63 13.81
N ASP A 146 4.45 -3.83 14.34
CA ASP A 146 4.95 -3.88 15.71
C ASP A 146 4.19 -2.89 16.62
N GLU A 147 2.85 -2.92 16.59
CA GLU A 147 2.08 -2.36 17.69
C GLU A 147 1.48 -3.51 18.52
N PRO A 148 1.93 -3.72 19.78
CA PRO A 148 1.19 -4.54 20.71
C PRO A 148 -0.13 -3.85 20.99
N ILE A 149 -1.20 -4.35 20.38
CA ILE A 149 -2.57 -4.01 20.77
C ILE A 149 -2.75 -4.52 22.20
N THR A 150 -2.48 -3.66 23.18
CA THR A 150 -2.74 -3.94 24.60
C THR A 150 -4.26 -4.01 24.76
N THR A 151 -4.79 -5.21 24.58
CA THR A 151 -6.21 -5.50 24.69
C THR A 151 -6.48 -5.88 26.14
N GLY A 152 -6.81 -4.86 26.94
CA GLY A 152 -7.51 -5.07 28.20
C GLY A 152 -7.01 -4.18 29.34
N PRO A 153 -7.91 -3.50 30.07
CA PRO A 153 -7.58 -3.10 31.43
C PRO A 153 -7.31 -4.38 32.26
N ALA A 154 -6.22 -4.38 33.02
CA ALA A 154 -5.93 -5.44 33.98
C ALA A 154 -7.13 -5.65 34.91
N PRO A 155 -7.45 -6.90 35.32
CA PRO A 155 -8.50 -7.12 36.29
C PRO A 155 -8.12 -6.40 37.58
N ALA A 156 -8.88 -5.35 37.93
CA ALA A 156 -8.81 -4.75 39.24
C ALA A 156 -9.14 -5.85 40.25
N THR A 157 -8.20 -6.16 41.14
CA THR A 157 -8.47 -6.90 42.36
C THR A 157 -9.48 -6.08 43.16
N ASN A 158 -10.75 -6.47 43.10
CA ASN A 158 -11.79 -5.97 43.98
C ASN A 158 -11.49 -6.47 45.40
N ASP A 159 -10.82 -5.63 46.19
CA ASP A 159 -10.71 -5.81 47.63
C ASP A 159 -11.79 -4.93 48.28
N PHE A 160 -13.00 -5.48 48.34
CA PHE A 160 -14.03 -5.01 49.26
C PHE A 160 -14.10 -6.03 50.40
N GLY A 161 -13.39 -5.71 51.47
CA GLY A 161 -13.44 -6.35 52.79
C GLY A 161 -13.04 -5.34 53.85
#